data_AF-A0A8T0AJC6-F1
#
_entry.id   AF-A0A8T0AJC6-F1
#
_cell.length_a   1.000
_cell.length_b   1.000
_cell.length_c   1.000
_cell.angle_alpha   90.00
_cell.angle_beta   90.00
_cell.angle_gamma   90.00
#
_symmetry.space_group_name_H-M   'P 1'
#
loop_
_entity.id
_entity.type
_entity.pdbx_description
1 polymer ?
#
loop_
_entity_poly.entity_id
_entity_poly.type
_entity_poly.pdbx_seq_one_letter_code
_entity_poly.pdbx_strand_id
1 'polypeptide(L)'
;MKKKRRKVRTERRIGWCILKEEDYSMRFKEEVRQWLCGGEKVLDDWATSEEIIRDERKVLGVTSGNRNEDKETWWNEEVQDSIRSGWQNNWDRQSDEKSRQEYKEMRQQVKRDVAKAKEKAYEELYEKLALRK
;
A
#
# COMPACT_ATOMS: atom_id res chain seq x y z
N MET A 1 -19.74 20.44 -13.68
CA MET A 1 -18.63 19.51 -14.01
C MET A 1 -17.76 19.28 -12.78
N LYS A 2 -17.68 18.05 -12.25
CA LYS A 2 -16.83 17.75 -11.08
C LYS A 2 -15.36 17.82 -11.51
N LYS A 3 -14.62 18.81 -11.02
CA LYS A 3 -13.17 18.96 -11.31
C LYS A 3 -12.43 17.73 -10.75
N LYS A 4 -11.79 16.94 -11.62
CA LYS A 4 -10.91 15.85 -11.19
C LYS A 4 -9.72 16.48 -10.45
N ARG A 5 -9.52 16.12 -9.18
CA ARG A 5 -8.30 16.47 -8.44
C ARG A 5 -7.10 15.90 -9.21
N ARG A 6 -6.09 16.74 -9.49
CA ARG A 6 -4.81 16.26 -10.05
C ARG A 6 -4.20 15.29 -9.03
N LYS A 7 -3.87 14.08 -9.47
CA LYS A 7 -3.08 13.16 -8.63
C LYS A 7 -1.75 13.86 -8.34
N VAL A 8 -1.45 14.11 -7.07
CA VAL A 8 -0.11 14.51 -6.65
C VAL A 8 0.82 13.41 -7.12
N ARG A 9 1.85 13.77 -7.88
CA ARG A 9 2.81 12.82 -8.43
C ARG A 9 3.72 12.41 -7.27
N THR A 10 3.32 11.39 -6.51
CA THR A 10 4.11 10.89 -5.39
C THR A 10 5.45 10.37 -5.91
N GLU A 11 6.54 10.77 -5.26
CA GLU A 11 7.87 10.28 -5.61
C GLU A 11 7.96 8.78 -5.39
N ARG A 12 8.51 8.11 -6.38
CA ARG A 12 8.73 6.66 -6.40
C ARG A 12 9.86 6.31 -5.43
N ARG A 13 9.55 5.60 -4.34
CA ARG A 13 10.49 5.26 -3.26
C ARG A 13 10.91 3.79 -3.31
N ILE A 14 12.10 3.48 -2.80
CA ILE A 14 12.56 2.09 -2.61
C ILE A 14 11.54 1.34 -1.75
N GLY A 15 11.25 0.10 -2.12
CA GLY A 15 10.26 -0.75 -1.45
C GLY A 15 10.69 -1.27 -0.09
N TRP A 16 11.20 -0.43 0.81
CA TRP A 16 11.64 -0.82 2.16
C TRP A 16 10.59 -1.62 2.94
N CYS A 17 9.30 -1.37 2.70
CA CYS A 17 8.22 -2.11 3.33
C CYS A 17 8.16 -3.60 2.95
N ILE A 18 8.75 -4.00 1.81
CA ILE A 18 8.83 -5.39 1.33
C ILE A 18 9.86 -6.18 2.15
N LEU A 19 10.79 -5.50 2.82
CA LEU A 19 11.80 -6.13 3.69
C LEU A 19 11.21 -6.81 4.93
N LYS A 20 9.92 -6.61 5.22
CA LYS A 20 9.18 -7.34 6.27
C LYS A 20 8.97 -8.81 5.89
N GLU A 21 9.02 -9.13 4.60
CA GLU A 21 8.89 -10.48 4.08
C GLU A 21 10.25 -11.18 4.15
N GLU A 22 10.27 -12.39 4.72
CA GLU A 22 11.51 -13.07 5.14
C GLU A 22 12.41 -13.42 3.96
N ASP A 23 11.83 -13.80 2.82
CA ASP A 23 12.55 -14.15 1.59
C ASP A 23 13.30 -12.95 0.99
N TYR A 24 12.67 -11.77 0.94
CA TYR A 24 13.31 -10.56 0.43
C TYR A 24 14.37 -10.03 1.38
N SER A 25 14.14 -10.16 2.69
CA SER A 25 15.13 -9.82 3.73
C SER A 25 16.37 -10.72 3.64
N MET A 26 16.18 -12.01 3.37
CA MET A 26 17.27 -12.98 3.27
C MET A 26 18.12 -12.75 2.02
N ARG A 27 17.49 -12.59 0.84
CA ARG A 27 18.19 -12.26 -0.41
C ARG A 27 18.98 -10.97 -0.30
N PHE A 28 18.38 -9.95 0.30
CA PHE A 28 19.05 -8.68 0.55
C PHE A 28 20.30 -8.85 1.43
N LYS A 29 20.18 -9.56 2.56
CA LYS A 29 21.33 -9.81 3.44
C LYS A 29 22.42 -10.63 2.76
N GLU A 30 22.05 -11.59 1.91
CA GLU A 30 23.00 -12.41 1.16
C GLU A 30 23.75 -11.60 0.11
N GLU A 31 23.06 -10.73 -0.63
CA GLU A 31 23.66 -9.86 -1.64
C GLU A 31 24.59 -8.82 -1.01
N VAL A 32 24.16 -8.18 0.10
CA VAL A 32 25.03 -7.31 0.90
C VAL A 32 26.25 -8.05 1.43
N ARG A 33 26.07 -9.29 1.91
CA ARG A 33 27.17 -10.14 2.37
C ARG A 33 28.12 -10.52 1.24
N GLN A 34 27.62 -10.86 0.05
CA GLN A 34 28.47 -11.16 -1.12
C GLN A 34 29.29 -9.94 -1.53
N TRP A 35 28.67 -8.75 -1.52
CA TRP A 35 29.34 -7.49 -1.84
C TRP A 35 30.43 -7.15 -0.82
N LEU A 36 30.16 -7.38 0.48
CA LEU A 36 31.12 -7.16 1.58
C LEU A 36 32.21 -8.23 1.67
N CYS A 37 31.90 -9.49 1.39
CA CYS A 37 32.89 -10.58 1.38
C CYS A 37 33.77 -10.56 0.13
N GLY A 38 33.34 -9.91 -0.96
CA GLY A 38 34.10 -9.73 -2.18
C GLY A 38 35.06 -8.53 -2.18
N GLY A 39 34.97 -7.63 -1.19
CA GLY A 39 35.80 -6.44 -1.10
C GLY A 39 36.35 -6.22 0.31
N GLU A 40 37.67 -6.22 0.44
CA GLU A 40 38.41 -5.73 1.63
C GLU A 40 38.30 -4.19 1.74
N LYS A 41 37.08 -3.65 1.66
CA LYS A 41 36.82 -2.24 1.92
C LYS A 41 35.71 -2.17 2.96
N VAL A 42 36.16 -1.92 4.18
CA VAL A 42 35.32 -1.43 5.27
C VAL A 42 34.44 -0.31 4.72
N LEU A 43 33.15 -0.35 5.03
CA LEU A 43 32.13 0.66 4.73
C LEU A 43 32.44 2.00 5.44
N ASP A 44 33.61 2.58 5.19
CA ASP A 44 34.00 3.89 5.75
C ASP A 44 33.62 5.04 4.80
N ASP A 45 33.45 4.72 3.51
CA ASP A 45 33.09 5.69 2.48
C ASP A 45 31.57 5.77 2.23
N TRP A 46 31.01 6.98 2.34
CA TRP A 46 29.60 7.28 2.04
C TRP A 46 29.19 6.91 0.61
N ALA A 47 30.13 7.02 -0.34
CA ALA A 47 29.90 6.67 -1.74
C ALA A 47 29.56 5.19 -1.94
N THR A 48 30.22 4.31 -1.18
CA THR A 48 29.99 2.86 -1.22
C THR A 48 28.60 2.52 -0.67
N SER A 49 28.18 3.21 0.39
CA SER A 49 26.82 3.07 0.95
C SER A 49 25.74 3.53 -0.04
N GLU A 50 25.99 4.60 -0.80
CA GLU A 50 25.06 5.08 -1.83
C GLU A 50 24.92 4.10 -3.02
N GLU A 51 26.01 3.43 -3.42
CA GLU A 51 25.95 2.41 -4.47
C GLU A 51 25.13 1.20 -4.03
N ILE A 52 25.29 0.75 -2.78
CA ILE A 52 24.48 -0.33 -2.20
C ILE A 52 23.00 0.05 -2.22
N ILE A 53 22.63 1.25 -1.77
CA ILE A 53 21.24 1.74 -1.77
C ILE A 53 20.69 1.87 -3.20
N ARG A 54 21.53 2.17 -4.20
CA ARG A 54 21.13 2.23 -5.61
C ARG A 54 20.89 0.86 -6.21
N ASP A 55 21.72 -0.13 -5.91
CA ASP A 55 21.53 -1.50 -6.36
C ASP A 55 20.34 -2.18 -5.66
N GLU A 56 20.11 -1.88 -4.38
CA GLU A 56 18.91 -2.30 -3.65
C GLU A 56 17.60 -1.85 -4.33
N ARG A 57 17.59 -0.67 -4.94
CA ARG A 57 16.44 -0.20 -5.72
C ARG A 57 16.10 -1.13 -6.88
N LYS A 58 17.07 -1.87 -7.43
CA LYS A 58 16.85 -2.89 -8.47
C LYS A 58 16.26 -4.16 -7.87
N VAL A 59 16.72 -4.56 -6.68
CA VAL A 59 16.35 -5.82 -6.01
C VAL A 59 14.96 -5.73 -5.37
N LEU A 60 14.73 -4.69 -4.56
CA LEU A 60 13.46 -4.45 -3.87
C LEU A 60 12.43 -3.75 -4.79
N GLY A 61 12.87 -3.28 -5.95
CA GLY A 61 12.06 -2.49 -6.85
C GLY A 61 11.64 -1.14 -6.28
N VAL A 62 10.73 -0.48 -7.00
CA VAL A 62 10.30 0.88 -6.69
C VAL A 62 8.80 0.92 -6.45
N THR A 63 8.41 1.30 -5.25
CA THR A 63 7.01 1.43 -4.85
C THR A 63 6.49 2.84 -5.14
N SER A 64 5.17 2.97 -5.22
CA SER A 64 4.49 4.24 -5.51
C SER A 64 4.71 5.34 -4.46
N GLY A 65 5.38 5.04 -3.33
CA GLY A 65 5.66 6.00 -2.26
C GLY A 65 4.43 6.44 -1.47
N ASN A 66 3.24 5.97 -1.82
CA ASN A 66 2.03 6.26 -1.06
C ASN A 66 2.10 5.54 0.29
N ARG A 67 2.15 6.32 1.38
CA ARG A 67 2.00 5.79 2.73
C ARG A 67 0.64 5.12 2.87
N ASN A 68 0.64 3.89 3.39
CA ASN A 68 -0.57 3.19 3.81
C ASN A 68 -1.04 3.65 5.20
N GLU A 69 -0.36 4.61 5.84
CA GLU A 69 -0.67 5.14 7.19
C GLU A 69 -2.15 5.56 7.31
N ASP A 70 -2.71 6.20 6.27
CA ASP A 70 -4.13 6.59 6.25
C ASP A 70 -5.10 5.42 6.14
N LYS A 71 -4.67 4.23 5.73
CA LYS A 71 -5.55 3.07 5.58
C LYS A 71 -5.74 2.35 6.91
N GLU A 72 -4.71 2.24 7.74
CA GLU A 72 -4.78 1.49 9.01
C GLU A 72 -5.93 1.95 9.92
N THR A 73 -6.33 3.21 9.84
CA THR A 73 -7.40 3.77 10.68
C THR A 73 -8.80 3.26 10.32
N TRP A 74 -9.09 2.91 9.07
CA TRP A 74 -10.44 2.53 8.61
C TRP A 74 -10.48 1.22 7.81
N TRP A 75 -9.33 0.56 7.66
CA TRP A 75 -9.17 -0.67 6.88
C TRP A 75 -9.46 -1.91 7.73
N ASN A 76 -10.74 -2.12 8.07
CA ASN A 76 -11.21 -3.30 8.78
C ASN A 76 -11.47 -4.49 7.82
N GLU A 77 -11.66 -5.69 8.39
CA GLU A 77 -11.97 -6.91 7.62
C GLU A 77 -13.28 -6.75 6.83
N GLU A 78 -14.30 -6.09 7.38
CA GLU A 78 -15.58 -5.87 6.68
C GLU A 78 -15.41 -5.06 5.39
N VAL A 79 -14.61 -4.00 5.41
CA VAL A 79 -14.29 -3.18 4.24
C VAL A 79 -13.50 -4.01 3.22
N GLN A 80 -12.60 -4.88 3.68
CA GLN A 80 -11.87 -5.77 2.79
C GLN A 80 -12.79 -6.80 2.11
N ASP A 81 -13.72 -7.38 2.86
CA ASP A 81 -14.68 -8.35 2.35
C ASP A 81 -15.71 -7.70 1.40
N SER A 82 -16.19 -6.50 1.70
CA SER A 82 -17.02 -5.71 0.79
C SER A 82 -16.28 -5.38 -0.51
N ILE A 83 -15.01 -4.98 -0.42
CA ILE A 83 -14.19 -4.73 -1.61
C ILE A 83 -13.99 -6.03 -2.40
N ARG A 84 -13.64 -7.15 -1.75
CA ARG A 84 -13.38 -8.43 -2.40
C ARG A 84 -14.62 -8.96 -3.12
N SER A 85 -15.77 -8.96 -2.44
CA SER A 85 -17.07 -9.36 -3.01
C SER A 85 -17.51 -8.45 -4.17
N GLY A 86 -17.24 -7.14 -4.09
CA GLY A 86 -17.53 -6.20 -5.18
C GLY A 86 -16.67 -6.40 -6.44
N TRP A 87 -15.48 -7.00 -6.31
CA TRP A 87 -14.58 -7.31 -7.43
C TRP A 87 -14.85 -8.69 -8.02
N GLN A 88 -15.37 -9.62 -7.23
CA GLN A 88 -15.65 -11.00 -7.61
C GLN A 88 -17.03 -11.15 -8.29
N ASN A 89 -17.44 -10.17 -9.10
CA ASN A 89 -18.74 -10.16 -9.75
C ASN A 89 -18.69 -10.64 -11.20
N ASN A 90 -19.76 -11.32 -11.63
CA ASN A 90 -19.93 -11.94 -12.94
C ASN A 90 -19.90 -10.99 -14.15
N TRP A 91 -19.76 -9.67 -13.95
CA TRP A 91 -19.75 -8.67 -15.03
C TRP A 91 -18.68 -8.96 -16.09
N ASP A 92 -17.47 -9.38 -15.69
CA ASP A 92 -16.41 -9.73 -16.66
C ASP A 92 -16.78 -10.97 -17.49
N ARG A 93 -17.78 -11.74 -17.08
CA ARG A 93 -18.20 -13.01 -17.68
C ARG A 93 -19.51 -12.91 -18.46
N GLN A 94 -20.40 -11.99 -18.10
CA GLN A 94 -21.68 -11.74 -18.76
C GLN A 94 -21.79 -10.27 -19.15
N SER A 95 -21.72 -9.99 -20.45
CA SER A 95 -21.92 -8.66 -21.04
C SER A 95 -23.42 -8.30 -21.10
N ASP A 96 -24.16 -8.53 -20.01
CA ASP A 96 -25.58 -8.18 -19.88
C ASP A 96 -25.73 -6.85 -19.11
N GLU A 97 -26.65 -5.99 -19.53
CA GLU A 97 -26.84 -4.65 -18.93
C GLU A 97 -27.35 -4.75 -17.48
N LYS A 98 -28.04 -5.84 -17.13
CA LYS A 98 -28.42 -6.15 -15.73
C LYS A 98 -27.20 -6.37 -14.85
N SER A 99 -26.25 -7.20 -15.29
CA SER A 99 -24.99 -7.45 -14.57
C SER A 99 -24.15 -6.17 -14.45
N ARG A 100 -24.25 -5.26 -15.43
CA ARG A 100 -23.60 -3.94 -15.36
C ARG A 100 -24.16 -3.08 -14.24
N GLN A 101 -25.48 -3.11 -14.10
CA GLN A 101 -26.20 -2.31 -13.11
C GLN A 101 -25.93 -2.86 -11.69
N GLU A 102 -25.97 -4.18 -11.52
CA GLU A 102 -25.59 -4.85 -10.27
C GLU A 102 -24.15 -4.50 -9.86
N TYR A 103 -23.20 -4.52 -10.80
CA TYR A 103 -21.81 -4.11 -10.55
C TYR A 103 -21.71 -2.65 -10.09
N LYS A 104 -22.45 -1.73 -10.72
CA LYS A 104 -22.48 -0.31 -10.31
C LYS A 104 -23.03 -0.15 -8.90
N GLU A 105 -24.10 -0.87 -8.57
CA GLU A 105 -24.75 -0.82 -7.26
C GLU A 105 -23.85 -1.39 -6.17
N MET A 106 -23.22 -2.53 -6.41
CA MET A 106 -22.23 -3.13 -5.52
C MET A 106 -21.05 -2.17 -5.29
N ARG A 107 -20.49 -1.60 -6.36
CA ARG A 107 -19.40 -0.62 -6.22
C ARG A 107 -19.83 0.64 -5.47
N GLN A 108 -21.10 1.03 -5.57
CA GLN A 108 -21.63 2.14 -4.80
C GLN A 108 -21.81 1.76 -3.32
N GLN A 109 -22.21 0.52 -3.04
CA GLN A 109 -22.32 0.01 -1.68
C GLN A 109 -20.95 -0.03 -0.98
N VAL A 110 -19.93 -0.59 -1.64
CA VAL A 110 -18.55 -0.59 -1.13
C VAL A 110 -18.07 0.82 -0.76
N LYS A 111 -18.41 1.83 -1.57
CA LYS A 111 -18.06 3.22 -1.22
C LYS A 111 -18.78 3.74 0.02
N ARG A 112 -20.04 3.35 0.22
CA ARG A 112 -20.80 3.71 1.43
C ARG A 112 -20.19 3.04 2.65
N ASP A 113 -19.86 1.77 2.55
CA ASP A 113 -19.27 1.01 3.66
C ASP A 113 -17.90 1.58 4.05
N VAL A 114 -17.06 1.90 3.07
CA VAL A 114 -15.79 2.62 3.29
C VAL A 114 -16.02 3.99 3.95
N ALA A 115 -17.04 4.74 3.54
CA ALA A 115 -17.33 6.04 4.14
C ALA A 115 -17.79 5.90 5.60
N LYS A 116 -18.66 4.94 5.90
CA LYS A 116 -19.10 4.62 7.26
C LYS A 116 -17.94 4.16 8.15
N ALA A 117 -17.07 3.29 7.64
CA ALA A 117 -15.90 2.82 8.38
C ALA A 117 -14.95 3.97 8.73
N LYS A 118 -14.76 4.91 7.80
CA LYS A 118 -13.99 6.14 8.06
C LYS A 118 -14.62 7.02 9.13
N GLU A 119 -15.92 7.25 9.03
CA GLU A 119 -16.67 8.05 10.00
C GLU A 119 -16.53 7.48 11.40
N LYS A 120 -16.80 6.17 11.56
CA LYS A 120 -16.65 5.45 12.83
C LYS A 120 -15.24 5.51 13.39
N ALA A 121 -14.22 5.31 12.53
CA ALA A 121 -12.83 5.39 12.95
C ALA A 121 -12.44 6.77 13.51
N TYR A 122 -12.93 7.85 12.88
CA TYR A 122 -12.70 9.20 13.37
C TYR A 122 -13.51 9.51 14.62
N GLU A 123 -14.75 9.03 14.72
CA GLU A 123 -15.60 9.17 15.90
C GLU A 123 -14.92 8.53 17.13
N GLU A 124 -14.49 7.27 17.03
CA GLU A 124 -13.76 6.56 18.10
C GLU A 124 -12.45 7.28 18.49
N LEU A 125 -11.73 7.85 17.51
CA LEU A 125 -10.52 8.63 17.78
C LEU A 125 -10.84 9.89 18.57
N TYR A 126 -11.88 10.62 18.19
CA TYR A 126 -12.27 11.86 18.86
C TYR A 126 -12.86 11.60 20.25
N GLU A 127 -13.60 10.51 20.46
CA GLU A 127 -14.05 10.08 21.79
C GLU A 127 -12.86 9.81 22.73
N LYS A 128 -11.85 9.06 22.27
CA LYS A 128 -10.64 8.79 23.06
C LYS A 128 -9.89 10.08 23.43
N LEU A 129 -9.82 11.03 22.51
CA LEU A 129 -9.21 12.34 22.78
C LEU A 129 -10.05 13.18 23.75
N ALA A 130 -11.38 13.11 23.66
CA ALA A 130 -12.29 13.83 24.54
C ALA A 130 -12.23 13.32 25.99
N LEU A 131 -12.00 12.01 26.17
CA LEU A 131 -11.85 11.35 27.48
C LEU A 131 -10.49 11.61 28.16
N ARG A 132 -9.55 12.26 27.47
CA ARG A 132 -8.20 12.56 27.99
C ARG A 132 -8.07 13.97 28.62
N LYS A 133 -9.20 14.55 29.05
CA LYS A 133 -9.25 15.79 29.82
C LYS A 133 -9.27 15.50 31.32
#